data_AF-A0A957V5M7-F1
#
_entry.id   AF-A0A957V5M7-F1
#
_cell.length_a   1.000
_cell.length_b   1.000
_cell.length_c   1.000
_cell.angle_alpha   90.00
_cell.angle_beta   90.00
_cell.angle_gamma   90.00
#
_symmetry.space_group_name_H-M   'P 1'
#
loop_
_entity.id
_entity.type
_entity.pdbx_description
1 polymer ?
#
loop_
_entity_poly.entity_id
_entity_poly.type
_entity_poly.pdbx_seq_one_letter_code
_entity_poly.pdbx_strand_id
1 'polypeptide(L)'
;LLAGAGPGNFVDRPVAGGLTLDFISKRDNTMHVISLKALVEFWTIHPDSKDSLARWHRIVERSTFSDYASLHQTFPSADVVGQYTVFNIGGNKYRLIASIHFDRGKVYVRHMLTHQEYDLGKWKK
;
A
#
# COMPACT_ATOMS: atom_id res chain seq x y z
N LEU A 1 -22.31 50.53 -27.57
CA LEU A 1 -21.82 50.87 -26.23
C LEU A 1 -21.94 49.61 -25.36
N LEU A 2 -20.80 48.96 -25.10
CA LEU A 2 -20.47 47.98 -24.06
C LEU A 2 -21.42 46.78 -23.80
N ALA A 3 -21.07 45.62 -24.37
CA ALA A 3 -21.39 44.32 -23.78
C ALA A 3 -20.19 43.87 -22.91
N GLY A 4 -20.46 43.48 -21.66
CA GLY A 4 -19.47 43.16 -20.64
C GLY A 4 -18.69 41.87 -20.90
N ALA A 5 -17.39 41.90 -20.64
CA ALA A 5 -16.54 40.72 -20.54
C ALA A 5 -16.70 40.11 -19.13
N GLY A 6 -17.23 38.88 -19.06
CA GLY A 6 -17.23 38.08 -17.84
C GLY A 6 -15.82 37.59 -17.48
N PRO A 7 -15.60 37.11 -16.25
CA PRO A 7 -14.29 36.63 -15.81
C PRO A 7 -13.96 35.35 -16.57
N GLY A 8 -13.03 35.45 -17.52
CA GLY A 8 -12.49 34.30 -18.21
C GLY A 8 -11.80 33.38 -17.21
N ASN A 9 -12.27 32.14 -17.13
CA ASN A 9 -11.56 31.04 -16.49
C ASN A 9 -10.14 30.99 -17.07
N PHE A 10 -9.16 31.31 -16.22
CA PHE A 10 -7.75 31.14 -16.50
C PHE A 10 -7.49 29.63 -16.57
N VAL A 11 -7.67 29.05 -17.76
CA VAL A 11 -7.17 27.71 -18.06
C VAL A 11 -5.67 27.83 -18.15
N ASP A 12 -4.98 27.37 -17.10
CA ASP A 12 -3.52 27.28 -17.05
C ASP A 12 -3.01 26.58 -18.31
N ARG A 13 -2.36 27.34 -19.18
CA ARG A 13 -1.61 26.79 -20.31
C ARG A 13 -0.27 26.26 -19.77
N PRO A 14 0.16 25.05 -20.13
CA PRO A 14 1.46 24.55 -19.70
C PRO A 14 2.57 25.37 -20.35
N VAL A 15 3.40 26.01 -19.52
CA VAL A 15 4.68 26.58 -19.96
C VAL A 15 5.67 25.43 -20.17
N ALA A 16 6.27 25.38 -21.35
CA ALA A 16 7.32 24.43 -21.66
C ALA A 16 8.53 24.70 -20.75
N GLY A 17 8.80 23.79 -19.80
CA GLY A 17 10.03 23.82 -18.98
C GLY A 17 9.85 23.80 -17.46
N GLY A 18 8.64 23.74 -16.93
CA GLY A 18 8.40 23.57 -15.48
C GLY A 18 7.65 22.28 -15.19
N LEU A 19 8.29 21.33 -14.51
CA LEU A 19 7.55 20.24 -13.86
C LEU A 19 6.69 20.90 -12.78
N THR A 20 5.36 20.86 -12.93
CA THR A 20 4.46 21.41 -11.91
C THR A 20 4.70 20.70 -10.57
N LEU A 21 4.45 21.36 -9.44
CA LEU A 21 4.53 20.71 -8.12
C LEU A 21 3.62 19.46 -8.07
N ASP A 22 2.50 19.46 -8.80
CA ASP A 22 1.65 18.27 -8.98
C ASP A 22 2.36 17.13 -9.72
N PHE A 23 3.26 17.44 -10.67
CA PHE A 23 4.07 16.47 -11.41
C PHE A 23 5.25 15.93 -10.59
N ILE A 24 5.83 16.75 -9.70
CA ILE A 24 6.88 16.32 -8.77
C ILE A 24 6.26 15.47 -7.64
N SER A 25 5.13 15.92 -7.07
CA SER A 25 4.42 15.25 -5.97
C SER A 25 3.82 13.89 -6.37
N LYS A 26 3.35 13.72 -7.60
CA LYS A 26 2.73 12.45 -8.03
C LYS A 26 3.67 11.24 -8.08
N ARG A 27 5.00 11.42 -8.04
CA ARG A 27 5.94 10.29 -7.92
C ARG A 27 6.10 9.78 -6.48
N ASP A 28 5.64 10.53 -5.48
CA ASP A 28 6.01 10.30 -4.09
C ASP A 28 4.88 9.73 -3.21
N ASN A 29 3.69 9.49 -3.78
CA ASN A 29 2.52 8.97 -3.05
C ASN A 29 2.33 7.44 -3.12
N THR A 30 3.30 6.70 -3.66
CA THR A 30 3.22 5.23 -3.68
C THR A 30 3.56 4.64 -2.31
N MET A 31 2.94 3.50 -1.98
CA MET A 31 3.24 2.81 -0.73
C MET A 31 4.65 2.24 -0.78
N HIS A 32 5.45 2.42 0.28
CA HIS A 32 6.78 1.87 0.41
C HIS A 32 6.83 0.82 1.53
N VAL A 33 7.22 -0.41 1.17
CA VAL A 33 7.34 -1.53 2.10
C VAL A 33 8.74 -1.53 2.73
N ILE A 34 8.84 -1.20 4.01
CA ILE A 34 10.14 -0.97 4.68
C ILE A 34 10.91 -2.28 4.95
N SER A 35 10.24 -3.44 4.95
CA SER A 35 10.84 -4.72 5.35
C SER A 35 10.65 -5.83 4.31
N LEU A 36 11.15 -5.60 3.09
CA LEU A 36 11.21 -6.66 2.07
C LEU A 36 12.01 -7.87 2.53
N LYS A 37 13.06 -7.66 3.35
CA LYS A 37 13.87 -8.73 3.94
C LYS A 37 13.04 -9.77 4.69
N ALA A 38 12.03 -9.34 5.47
CA ALA A 38 11.15 -10.27 6.19
C ALA A 38 10.36 -11.20 5.25
N LEU A 39 9.97 -10.70 4.06
CA LEU A 39 9.31 -11.53 3.05
C LEU A 39 10.29 -12.57 2.46
N VAL A 40 11.53 -12.13 2.19
CA VAL A 40 12.59 -12.98 1.65
C VAL A 40 12.95 -14.12 2.60
N GLU A 41 13.15 -13.79 3.87
CA GLU A 41 13.45 -14.77 4.91
C GLU A 41 12.30 -15.77 5.06
N PHE A 42 11.05 -15.27 5.06
CA PHE A 42 9.89 -16.14 5.19
C PHE A 42 9.75 -17.10 4.00
N TRP A 43 9.84 -16.63 2.75
CA TRP A 43 9.72 -17.52 1.60
C TRP A 43 10.93 -18.42 1.39
N THR A 44 12.06 -18.15 2.05
CA THR A 44 13.22 -19.08 2.05
C THR A 44 12.89 -20.32 2.87
N ILE A 45 12.11 -20.16 3.95
CA ILE A 45 11.65 -21.26 4.82
C ILE A 45 10.36 -21.89 4.26
N HIS A 46 9.49 -21.08 3.65
CA HIS A 46 8.23 -21.48 3.06
C HIS A 46 8.19 -21.16 1.55
N PRO A 47 8.86 -21.93 0.68
CA PRO A 47 9.02 -21.61 -0.74
C PRO A 47 7.70 -21.44 -1.51
N ASP A 48 6.63 -22.14 -1.09
CA ASP A 48 5.30 -22.03 -1.71
C ASP A 48 4.63 -20.67 -1.48
N SER A 49 5.14 -19.85 -0.55
CA SER A 49 4.66 -18.49 -0.31
C SER A 49 5.24 -17.44 -1.26
N LYS A 50 6.36 -17.74 -1.95
CA LYS A 50 7.17 -16.76 -2.69
C LYS A 50 6.36 -15.95 -3.69
N ASP A 51 5.63 -16.62 -4.60
CA ASP A 51 4.91 -15.94 -5.67
C ASP A 51 3.77 -15.07 -5.13
N SER A 52 3.09 -15.54 -4.07
CA SER A 52 2.02 -14.78 -3.42
C SER A 52 2.55 -13.54 -2.72
N LEU A 53 3.70 -13.65 -2.03
CA LEU A 53 4.35 -12.52 -1.36
C LEU A 53 4.94 -11.52 -2.34
N ALA A 54 5.60 -11.99 -3.40
CA ALA A 54 6.11 -11.13 -4.47
C ALA A 54 4.98 -10.38 -5.17
N ARG A 55 3.84 -11.05 -5.42
CA ARG A 55 2.63 -10.42 -5.97
C ARG A 55 2.07 -9.36 -5.01
N TRP A 56 1.90 -9.69 -3.74
CA TRP A 56 1.44 -8.75 -2.73
C TRP A 56 2.33 -7.51 -2.68
N HIS A 57 3.65 -7.70 -2.59
CA HIS A 57 4.64 -6.62 -2.54
C HIS A 57 4.53 -5.70 -3.76
N ARG A 58 4.50 -6.28 -4.96
CA ARG A 58 4.38 -5.54 -6.21
C ARG A 58 3.08 -4.73 -6.31
N ILE A 59 1.96 -5.28 -5.82
CA ILE A 59 0.69 -4.55 -5.82
C ILE A 59 0.78 -3.36 -4.87
N VAL A 60 1.26 -3.57 -3.64
CA VAL A 60 1.39 -2.52 -2.63
C VAL A 60 2.31 -1.40 -3.13
N GLU A 61 3.51 -1.72 -3.62
CA GLU A 61 4.48 -0.71 -4.09
C GLU A 61 4.01 0.15 -5.26
N ARG A 62 3.02 -0.32 -6.02
CA ARG A 62 2.45 0.39 -7.17
C ARG A 62 1.12 1.06 -6.85
N SER A 63 0.63 0.92 -5.63
CA SER A 63 -0.64 1.47 -5.20
C SER A 63 -0.44 2.76 -4.42
N THR A 64 -1.48 3.59 -4.42
CA THR A 64 -1.58 4.80 -3.60
C THR A 64 -2.83 4.68 -2.73
N PHE A 65 -2.69 4.10 -1.53
CA PHE A 65 -3.83 3.97 -0.61
C PHE A 65 -3.91 5.22 0.27
N SER A 66 -5.04 5.92 0.22
CA SER A 66 -5.31 7.08 1.09
C SER A 66 -5.86 6.67 2.45
N ASP A 67 -6.46 5.47 2.53
CA ASP A 67 -7.15 4.97 3.71
C ASP A 67 -7.35 3.45 3.63
N TYR A 68 -8.00 2.91 4.66
CA TYR A 68 -8.34 1.49 4.68
C TYR A 68 -9.36 1.10 3.60
N ALA A 69 -10.31 1.98 3.24
CA ALA A 69 -11.34 1.67 2.26
C ALA A 69 -10.73 1.40 0.86
N SER A 70 -9.82 2.27 0.42
CA SER A 70 -9.07 2.11 -0.84
C SER A 70 -8.16 0.87 -0.82
N LEU A 71 -7.54 0.56 0.32
CA LEU A 71 -6.78 -0.67 0.49
C LEU A 71 -7.67 -1.91 0.39
N HIS A 72 -8.82 -1.90 1.06
CA HIS A 72 -9.75 -3.03 1.11
C HIS A 72 -10.39 -3.31 -0.26
N GLN A 73 -10.60 -2.31 -1.11
CA GLN A 73 -10.99 -2.53 -2.51
C GLN A 73 -9.97 -3.37 -3.29
N THR A 74 -8.68 -3.22 -2.97
CA THR A 74 -7.60 -4.00 -3.61
C THR A 74 -7.38 -5.34 -2.92
N PHE A 75 -7.54 -5.39 -1.60
CA PHE A 75 -7.40 -6.58 -0.77
C PHE A 75 -8.66 -6.81 0.07
N PRO A 76 -9.75 -7.36 -0.51
CA PRO A 76 -11.02 -7.54 0.19
C PRO A 76 -10.96 -8.54 1.36
N SER A 77 -9.93 -9.38 1.40
CA SER A 77 -9.68 -10.31 2.50
C SER A 77 -8.73 -9.77 3.57
N ALA A 78 -8.37 -8.49 3.49
CA ALA A 78 -7.51 -7.87 4.50
C ALA A 78 -8.35 -7.40 5.70
N ASP A 79 -7.97 -7.85 6.89
CA ASP A 79 -8.66 -7.53 8.15
C ASP A 79 -7.89 -6.47 8.96
N VAL A 80 -8.61 -5.62 9.67
CA VAL A 80 -8.00 -4.70 10.66
C VAL A 80 -8.13 -5.31 12.05
N VAL A 81 -6.99 -5.49 12.73
CA VAL A 81 -6.92 -6.01 14.09
C VAL A 81 -6.09 -5.06 14.94
N GLY A 82 -6.79 -4.20 15.69
CA GLY A 82 -6.16 -3.10 16.43
C GLY A 82 -5.52 -2.11 15.47
N GLN A 83 -4.20 -1.91 15.61
CA GLN A 83 -3.42 -1.02 14.73
C GLN A 83 -2.82 -1.71 13.50
N TYR A 84 -3.09 -3.01 13.33
CA TYR A 84 -2.48 -3.81 12.26
C TYR A 84 -3.50 -4.18 11.19
N THR A 85 -3.01 -4.27 9.96
CA THR A 85 -3.70 -4.89 8.83
C THR A 85 -3.14 -6.28 8.59
N VAL A 86 -4.01 -7.27 8.52
CA VAL A 86 -3.68 -8.68 8.34
C VAL A 86 -4.09 -9.11 6.94
N PHE A 87 -3.15 -9.66 6.17
CA PHE A 87 -3.40 -10.14 4.81
C PHE A 87 -3.32 -11.67 4.73
N ASN A 88 -4.26 -12.26 3.99
CA ASN A 88 -4.25 -13.67 3.65
C ASN A 88 -3.32 -13.94 2.46
N ILE A 89 -2.31 -14.79 2.65
CA ILE A 89 -1.28 -15.08 1.65
C ILE A 89 -1.32 -16.57 1.28
N GLY A 90 -1.09 -16.89 -0.01
CA GLY A 90 -0.93 -18.27 -0.48
C GLY A 90 -2.18 -19.14 -0.34
N GLY A 91 -3.37 -18.58 -0.60
CA GLY A 91 -4.63 -19.32 -0.44
C GLY A 91 -4.99 -19.55 1.03
N ASN A 92 -4.87 -18.50 1.85
CA ASN A 92 -5.16 -18.50 3.28
C ASN A 92 -4.19 -19.29 4.18
N LYS A 93 -3.11 -19.86 3.63
CA LYS A 93 -2.10 -20.62 4.41
C LYS A 93 -1.29 -19.77 5.38
N TYR A 94 -1.07 -18.50 5.03
CA TYR A 94 -0.17 -17.60 5.75
C TYR A 94 -0.85 -16.27 6.08
N ARG A 95 -0.27 -15.57 7.07
CA ARG A 95 -0.69 -14.25 7.54
C ARG A 95 0.49 -13.30 7.47
N LEU A 96 0.34 -12.24 6.68
CA LEU A 96 1.23 -11.08 6.70
C LEU A 96 0.56 -10.01 7.57
N ILE A 97 1.22 -9.65 8.67
CA ILE A 97 0.73 -8.62 9.60
C ILE A 97 1.56 -7.36 9.36
N ALA A 98 0.90 -6.26 9.04
CA ALA A 98 1.57 -4.99 8.78
C ALA A 98 0.94 -3.82 9.55
N SER A 99 1.77 -2.84 9.93
CA SER A 99 1.30 -1.50 10.28
C SER A 99 1.34 -0.62 9.03
N ILE A 100 0.26 0.11 8.74
CA ILE A 100 0.15 0.93 7.54
C ILE A 100 -0.07 2.38 7.93
N HIS A 101 0.81 3.24 7.43
CA HIS A 101 0.81 4.67 7.66
C HIS A 101 0.45 5.34 6.33
N PHE A 102 -0.85 5.51 6.10
CA PHE A 102 -1.39 6.03 4.84
C PHE A 102 -0.94 7.47 4.55
N ASP A 103 -0.86 8.30 5.60
CA ASP A 103 -0.34 9.67 5.57
C ASP A 103 1.08 9.78 5.00
N ARG A 104 1.90 8.77 5.25
CA ARG A 104 3.31 8.71 4.83
C ARG A 104 3.57 7.70 3.72
N GLY A 105 2.54 7.02 3.23
CA GLY A 105 2.67 5.92 2.28
C GLY A 105 3.65 4.84 2.76
N LYS A 106 3.68 4.49 4.05
CA LYS A 106 4.62 3.47 4.57
C LYS A 106 3.88 2.21 5.03
N VAL A 107 4.46 1.06 4.69
CA VAL A 107 3.99 -0.26 5.12
C VAL A 107 5.12 -0.96 5.87
N TYR A 108 4.87 -1.27 7.13
CA TYR A 108 5.81 -1.96 8.00
C TYR A 108 5.35 -3.39 8.22
N VAL A 109 6.02 -4.36 7.59
CA VAL A 109 5.78 -5.78 7.88
C VAL A 109 6.27 -6.07 9.29
N ARG A 110 5.35 -6.50 10.17
CA ARG A 110 5.62 -6.82 11.57
C ARG A 110 5.89 -8.30 11.76
N HIS A 111 5.04 -9.14 11.17
CA HIS A 111 5.14 -10.59 11.29
C HIS A 111 4.70 -11.28 10.00
N MET A 112 5.33 -12.41 9.74
CA MET A 112 4.92 -13.41 8.76
C MET A 112 4.70 -14.72 9.51
N LEU A 113 3.48 -15.25 9.46
CA LEU A 113 3.09 -16.43 10.24
C LEU A 113 2.33 -17.44 9.38
N THR A 114 2.37 -18.71 9.77
CA THR A 114 1.36 -19.68 9.32
C THR A 114 -0.01 -19.33 9.91
N HIS A 115 -1.08 -19.83 9.29
CA HIS A 115 -2.43 -19.70 9.83
C HIS A 115 -2.52 -20.18 11.29
N GLN A 116 -1.94 -21.36 11.57
CA GLN A 116 -1.95 -21.94 12.92
C GLN A 116 -1.23 -21.05 13.95
N GLU A 117 -0.10 -20.46 13.58
CA GLU A 117 0.65 -19.58 14.46
C GLU A 117 -0.06 -18.26 14.75
N TYR A 118 -0.79 -17.76 13.76
CA TYR A 118 -1.64 -16.60 13.91
C TYR A 118 -2.78 -16.87 14.90
N ASP A 119 -3.46 -18.02 14.76
CA ASP A 119 -4.57 -18.41 15.64
C ASP A 119 -4.11 -18.60 17.10
N LEU A 120 -2.90 -19.14 17.29
CA LEU A 120 -2.24 -19.22 18.60
C LEU A 120 -1.80 -17.87 19.17
N GLY A 121 -2.01 -16.77 18.44
CA GLY A 121 -1.72 -15.42 18.89
C GLY A 121 -0.21 -15.13 19.02
N LYS A 122 0.66 -15.84 18.29
CA LYS A 122 2.12 -15.65 18.38
C LYS A 122 2.58 -14.22 18.05
N TRP A 123 1.75 -13.43 17.40
CA TRP A 123 1.99 -12.02 17.06
C TRP A 123 1.63 -11.01 18.18
N LYS A 124 0.95 -11.44 19.24
CA LYS A 124 0.49 -10.57 20.33
C LYS A 124 1.49 -10.42 21.48
N LYS A 125 2.70 -10.97 21.32
CA LYS A 125 3.75 -10.97 22.35
C LYS A 125 4.52 -9.66 22.42
#